data_AF-A0A6N7FWT8-F1
#
_entry.id   AF-A0A6N7FWT8-F1
#
_cell.length_a   1.000
_cell.length_b   1.000
_cell.length_c   1.000
_cell.angle_alpha   90.00
_cell.angle_beta   90.00
_cell.angle_gamma   90.00
#
_symmetry.space_group_name_H-M   'P 1'
#
loop_
_entity.id
_entity.type
_entity.pdbx_description
1 polymer ?
#
loop_
_entity_poly.entity_id
_entity_poly.type
_entity_poly.pdbx_seq_one_letter_code
_entity_poly.pdbx_strand_id
1 'polypeptide(L)'
;MVGELDTGAVVAPGTSDNTGAALGRRTRPGDVVVSIGTSGTVFAVHPGSVADASGTVAGFADATGRFLPLVCTLNAARVLGATARMLGTDLDGLDRHAGAAGLAAASRQRVLRR
;
A
#
# COMPACT_ATOMS: atom_id res chain seq x y z
N MET A 1 22.93 3.61 11.75
CA MET A 1 23.75 3.18 12.90
C MET A 1 23.13 1.90 13.42
N VAL A 2 23.93 0.87 13.69
CA VAL A 2 23.44 -0.46 14.08
C VAL A 2 23.81 -0.64 15.54
N GLY A 3 22.86 -1.05 16.38
CA GLY A 3 23.12 -1.34 17.80
C GLY A 3 23.52 -2.80 18.02
N GLU A 4 24.08 -3.11 19.18
CA GLU A 4 24.36 -4.49 19.60
C GLU A 4 23.82 -4.68 21.03
N LEU A 5 23.16 -5.82 21.28
CA LEU A 5 22.69 -6.21 22.61
C LEU A 5 23.78 -6.95 23.38
N ASP A 6 23.67 -7.04 24.70
CA ASP A 6 24.62 -7.80 25.55
C ASP A 6 24.71 -9.29 25.18
N THR A 7 23.70 -9.82 24.46
CA THR A 7 23.68 -11.17 23.91
C THR A 7 24.53 -11.34 22.65
N GLY A 8 25.14 -10.26 22.13
CA GLY A 8 25.84 -10.21 20.84
C GLY A 8 24.92 -10.10 19.62
N ALA A 9 23.60 -9.94 19.83
CA ALA A 9 22.65 -9.78 18.74
C ALA A 9 22.68 -8.36 18.16
N VAL A 10 22.77 -8.26 16.84
CA VAL A 10 22.78 -6.98 16.11
C VAL A 10 21.37 -6.45 15.91
N VAL A 11 21.16 -5.17 16.24
CA VAL A 11 19.89 -4.44 16.11
C VAL A 11 19.94 -3.50 14.92
N ALA A 12 19.19 -3.84 13.86
CA ALA A 12 19.06 -3.00 12.67
C ALA A 12 18.42 -1.63 13.00
N PRO A 13 18.65 -0.59 12.17
CA PRO A 13 18.05 0.74 12.36
C PRO A 13 16.51 0.75 12.39
N GLY A 14 15.89 -0.32 11.90
CA GLY A 14 14.45 -0.37 11.69
C GLY A 14 13.99 0.47 10.50
N THR A 15 12.69 0.44 10.26
CA THR A 15 12.03 1.29 9.26
C THR A 15 10.52 1.34 9.54
N SER A 16 9.77 2.18 8.83
CA SER A 16 8.31 2.20 8.92
C SER A 16 7.70 0.93 8.32
N ASP A 17 6.45 0.67 8.63
CA ASP A 17 5.71 -0.50 8.12
C ASP A 17 5.60 -0.52 6.59
N ASN A 18 5.30 0.61 5.94
CA ASN A 18 5.17 0.68 4.47
C ASN A 18 6.53 0.47 3.79
N THR A 19 7.59 1.07 4.32
CA THR A 19 8.94 0.86 3.83
C THR A 19 9.39 -0.58 4.07
N GLY A 20 9.09 -1.15 5.23
CA GLY A 20 9.35 -2.55 5.56
C GLY A 20 8.61 -3.51 4.62
N ALA A 21 7.36 -3.20 4.29
CA ALA A 21 6.58 -3.95 3.31
C ALA A 21 7.18 -3.85 1.91
N ALA A 22 7.61 -2.65 1.47
CA ALA A 22 8.27 -2.47 0.18
C ALA A 22 9.57 -3.30 0.10
N LEU A 23 10.37 -3.27 1.17
CA LEU A 23 11.61 -4.01 1.29
C LEU A 23 11.37 -5.53 1.27
N GLY A 24 10.43 -6.02 2.10
CA GLY A 24 10.06 -7.43 2.17
C GLY A 24 9.50 -7.97 0.85
N ARG A 25 8.78 -7.14 0.08
CA ARG A 25 8.28 -7.48 -1.26
C ARG A 25 9.31 -7.28 -2.38
N ARG A 26 10.51 -6.77 -2.07
CA ARG A 26 11.57 -6.46 -3.04
C ARG A 26 11.07 -5.55 -4.16
N THR A 27 10.23 -4.57 -3.81
CA THR A 27 9.67 -3.57 -4.70
C THR A 27 10.78 -2.78 -5.36
N ARG A 28 10.66 -2.52 -6.66
CA ARG A 28 11.64 -1.76 -7.46
C ARG A 28 11.03 -0.46 -7.96
N PRO A 29 11.84 0.52 -8.39
CA PRO A 29 11.34 1.65 -9.15
C PRO A 29 10.46 1.17 -10.32
N GLY A 30 9.24 1.71 -10.41
CA GLY A 30 8.22 1.30 -11.37
C GLY A 30 7.16 0.36 -10.80
N ASP A 31 7.43 -0.33 -9.69
CA ASP A 31 6.41 -1.10 -8.97
C ASP A 31 5.58 -0.17 -8.06
N VAL A 32 4.30 -0.49 -7.93
CA VAL A 32 3.37 0.16 -6.98
C VAL A 32 2.81 -0.89 -6.04
N VAL A 33 2.79 -0.58 -4.76
CA VAL A 33 2.12 -1.38 -3.74
C VAL A 33 0.84 -0.68 -3.34
N VAL A 34 -0.27 -1.42 -3.44
CA VAL A 34 -1.59 -0.98 -2.99
C VAL A 34 -2.00 -1.86 -1.82
N SER A 35 -2.14 -1.27 -0.64
CA SER A 35 -2.67 -1.93 0.55
C SER A 35 -4.14 -1.57 0.70
N ILE A 36 -5.01 -2.59 0.76
CA ILE A 36 -6.45 -2.42 0.92
C ILE A 36 -6.86 -2.96 2.28
N GLY A 37 -6.97 -2.06 3.27
CA GLY A 37 -7.60 -2.30 4.56
C GLY A 37 -8.85 -1.44 4.71
N THR A 38 -9.30 -1.22 5.95
CA THR A 38 -10.40 -0.27 6.22
C THR A 38 -10.09 1.12 5.65
N SER A 39 -8.85 1.59 5.86
CA SER A 39 -8.17 2.61 5.06
C SER A 39 -7.20 1.94 4.07
N GLY A 40 -6.71 2.69 3.08
CA GLY A 40 -5.77 2.19 2.09
C GLY A 40 -4.50 3.02 2.03
N THR A 41 -3.42 2.39 1.60
CA THR A 41 -2.18 3.09 1.24
C THR A 41 -1.75 2.69 -0.15
N VAL A 42 -1.19 3.66 -0.88
CA VAL A 42 -0.56 3.45 -2.18
C VAL A 42 0.84 4.03 -2.09
N PHE A 43 1.85 3.22 -2.35
CA PHE A 43 3.24 3.67 -2.29
C PHE A 43 4.12 3.00 -3.33
N ALA A 44 5.23 3.65 -3.65
CA ALA A 44 6.21 3.16 -4.62
C ALA A 44 7.63 3.46 -4.14
N VAL A 45 8.60 2.69 -4.59
CA VAL A 45 10.04 3.02 -4.42
C VAL A 45 10.41 4.00 -5.53
N HIS A 46 10.98 5.16 -5.18
CA HIS A 46 11.27 6.23 -6.12
C HIS A 46 12.73 6.74 -5.97
N PRO A 47 13.45 6.99 -7.08
CA PRO A 47 14.86 7.40 -7.02
C PRO A 47 15.07 8.86 -6.55
N GLY A 48 14.06 9.73 -6.69
CA GLY A 48 14.12 11.13 -6.26
C GLY A 48 13.13 11.44 -5.15
N SER A 49 13.40 12.50 -4.38
CA SER A 49 12.42 12.99 -3.41
C SER A 49 11.17 13.49 -4.13
N VAL A 50 10.01 13.29 -3.49
CA VAL A 50 8.72 13.77 -4.00
C VAL A 50 8.19 14.78 -2.98
N ALA A 51 8.03 16.03 -3.43
CA ALA A 51 7.45 17.11 -2.65
C ALA A 51 6.17 17.57 -3.34
N ASP A 52 5.03 17.15 -2.81
CA ASP A 52 3.71 17.50 -3.32
C ASP A 52 3.16 18.72 -2.57
N ALA A 53 3.04 19.85 -3.26
CA ALA A 53 2.54 21.10 -2.69
C ALA A 53 1.06 21.02 -2.26
N SER A 54 0.29 20.06 -2.79
CA SER A 54 -1.10 19.85 -2.36
C SER A 54 -1.21 19.15 -1.00
N GLY A 55 -0.14 18.50 -0.55
CA GLY A 55 -0.12 17.68 0.67
C GLY A 55 -0.81 16.32 0.53
N THR A 56 -1.21 15.92 -0.68
CA THR A 56 -1.87 14.61 -0.92
C THR A 56 -0.86 13.46 -0.84
N VAL A 57 0.36 13.67 -1.33
CA VAL A 57 1.45 12.70 -1.30
C VAL A 57 2.43 13.04 -0.18
N ALA A 58 2.59 12.11 0.76
CA ALA A 58 3.66 12.17 1.75
C ALA A 58 4.98 11.70 1.12
N GLY A 59 6.02 12.53 1.21
CA GLY A 59 7.37 12.20 0.72
C GLY A 59 8.25 11.63 1.83
N PHE A 60 8.38 10.30 1.91
CA PHE A 60 9.28 9.64 2.86
C PHE A 60 10.63 9.25 2.23
N ALA A 61 11.64 9.03 3.06
CA ALA A 61 12.82 8.25 2.69
C ALA A 61 12.51 6.74 2.87
N ASP A 62 13.10 5.89 2.03
CA ASP A 62 13.00 4.44 2.17
C ASP A 62 14.19 3.84 2.94
N ALA A 63 14.16 2.54 3.20
CA ALA A 63 15.20 1.82 3.96
C ALA A 63 16.43 1.45 3.12
N THR A 64 16.50 1.90 1.86
CA THR A 64 17.55 1.55 0.89
C THR A 64 18.32 2.76 0.40
N GLY A 65 18.08 3.94 0.98
CA GLY A 65 18.68 5.21 0.56
C GLY A 65 17.95 5.89 -0.61
N ARG A 66 16.73 5.47 -0.92
CA ARG A 66 15.83 6.07 -1.91
C ARG A 66 14.66 6.76 -1.20
N PHE A 67 13.56 6.97 -1.91
CA PHE A 67 12.36 7.63 -1.43
C PHE A 67 11.12 6.76 -1.59
N LEU A 68 10.11 7.05 -0.79
CA LEU A 68 8.84 6.33 -0.73
C LEU A 68 7.68 7.33 -0.76
N PRO A 69 7.30 7.88 -1.92
CA PRO A 69 6.04 8.61 -2.05
C PRO A 69 4.87 7.71 -1.66
N LEU A 70 4.00 8.24 -0.81
CA LEU A 70 2.89 7.49 -0.25
C LEU A 70 1.62 8.35 -0.21
N VAL A 71 0.51 7.76 -0.65
CA VAL A 71 -0.83 8.32 -0.49
C VAL A 71 -1.61 7.44 0.48
N CYS A 72 -2.25 8.07 1.46
CA CYS A 72 -3.23 7.42 2.32
C CYS A 72 -4.64 7.80 1.87
N THR A 73 -5.51 6.80 1.71
CA THR A 73 -6.95 7.03 1.59
C THR A 73 -7.65 6.52 2.82
N LEU A 74 -8.52 7.35 3.41
CA LEU A 74 -9.40 6.88 4.47
C LEU A 74 -10.39 5.85 3.92
N ASN A 75 -10.84 6.00 2.68
CA ASN A 75 -11.91 5.21 2.10
C ASN A 75 -11.35 4.14 1.16
N ALA A 76 -11.02 2.97 1.69
CA ALA A 76 -10.62 1.79 0.91
C ALA A 76 -11.65 0.66 1.04
N ALA A 77 -11.38 -0.45 1.74
CA ALA A 77 -12.31 -1.57 1.82
C ALA A 77 -13.68 -1.19 2.42
N ARG A 78 -13.73 -0.17 3.28
CA ARG A 78 -14.98 0.29 3.92
C ARG A 78 -16.04 0.73 2.91
N VAL A 79 -15.63 1.28 1.77
CA VAL A 79 -16.61 1.73 0.76
C VAL A 79 -17.28 0.54 0.09
N LEU A 80 -16.59 -0.58 -0.09
CA LEU A 80 -17.18 -1.81 -0.62
C LEU A 80 -18.28 -2.32 0.30
N GLY A 81 -18.01 -2.39 1.61
CA GLY A 81 -19.01 -2.77 2.59
C GLY A 81 -20.20 -1.80 2.66
N ALA A 82 -19.95 -0.49 2.55
CA ALA A 82 -21.02 0.50 2.50
C ALA A 82 -21.90 0.34 1.24
N THR A 83 -21.29 0.16 0.06
CA THR A 83 -21.99 -0.05 -1.20
C THR A 83 -22.80 -1.34 -1.18
N ALA A 84 -22.26 -2.44 -0.68
CA ALA A 84 -23.00 -3.70 -0.54
C ALA A 84 -24.29 -3.50 0.28
N ARG A 85 -24.20 -2.84 1.44
CA ARG A 85 -25.36 -2.52 2.27
C ARG A 85 -26.37 -1.62 1.55
N MET A 86 -25.90 -0.60 0.82
CA MET A 86 -26.78 0.28 0.05
C MET A 86 -27.56 -0.47 -1.03
N LEU A 87 -26.97 -1.53 -1.59
CA LEU A 87 -27.61 -2.40 -2.58
C LEU A 87 -28.41 -3.56 -1.94
N GLY A 88 -28.53 -3.61 -0.61
CA GLY A 88 -29.24 -4.67 0.08
C GLY A 88 -28.58 -6.04 -0.04
N THR A 89 -27.25 -6.08 -0.19
CA THR A 89 -26.49 -7.31 -0.43
C THR A 89 -25.20 -7.39 0.41
N ASP A 90 -24.48 -8.51 0.32
CA ASP A 90 -23.16 -8.73 0.92
C ASP A 90 -22.02 -8.49 -0.09
N LEU A 91 -20.77 -8.73 0.31
CA LEU A 91 -19.62 -8.50 -0.59
C LEU A 91 -19.64 -9.45 -1.79
N ASP A 92 -20.09 -10.68 -1.62
CA ASP A 92 -20.19 -11.64 -2.72
C ASP A 92 -21.29 -11.24 -3.71
N GLY A 93 -22.41 -10.72 -3.22
CA GLY A 93 -23.46 -10.14 -4.05
C GLY A 93 -23.00 -8.88 -4.77
N LEU A 94 -22.25 -8.01 -4.09
CA LEU A 94 -21.63 -6.85 -4.73
C LEU A 94 -20.67 -7.29 -5.86
N ASP A 95 -19.83 -8.31 -5.64
CA ASP A 95 -18.93 -8.86 -6.66
C ASP A 95 -19.70 -9.43 -7.86
N ARG A 96 -20.80 -10.15 -7.61
CA ARG A 96 -21.70 -10.63 -8.68
C ARG A 96 -22.32 -9.47 -9.48
N HIS A 97 -22.79 -8.42 -8.82
CA HIS A 97 -23.34 -7.25 -9.50
C HIS A 97 -22.29 -6.52 -10.32
N ALA A 98 -21.08 -6.36 -9.78
CA ALA A 98 -19.97 -5.77 -10.50
C ALA A 98 -19.61 -6.60 -11.75
N GLY A 99 -19.49 -7.93 -11.61
CA GLY A 99 -19.24 -8.84 -12.72
C GLY A 99 -20.32 -8.78 -13.81
N ALA A 100 -21.61 -8.73 -13.42
CA ALA A 100 -22.72 -8.57 -14.36
C ALA A 100 -22.70 -7.23 -15.10
N ALA A 101 -22.17 -6.18 -14.49
CA ALA A 101 -21.97 -4.86 -15.09
C ALA A 101 -20.67 -4.75 -15.93
N GLY A 102 -19.91 -5.85 -16.08
CA GLY A 102 -18.61 -5.84 -16.76
C GLY A 102 -17.47 -5.23 -15.94
N LEU A 103 -17.71 -4.93 -14.66
CA LEU A 103 -16.71 -4.45 -13.70
C LEU A 103 -16.15 -5.65 -12.96
N ALA A 104 -15.13 -6.32 -13.50
CA ALA A 104 -14.45 -7.37 -12.75
C ALA A 104 -13.66 -6.74 -11.58
N ALA A 105 -13.89 -7.22 -10.34
CA ALA A 105 -13.03 -6.87 -9.23
C ALA A 105 -11.59 -7.32 -9.56
N ALA A 106 -10.64 -6.40 -9.45
CA ALA A 106 -9.22 -6.73 -9.43
C ALA A 106 -8.88 -7.44 -8.10
N SER A 107 -9.50 -8.61 -7.86
CA SER A 107 -9.36 -9.40 -6.63
C SER A 107 -8.04 -10.16 -6.57
N ARG A 108 -7.21 -10.09 -7.61
CA ARG A 108 -5.82 -10.52 -7.52
C ARG A 108 -5.01 -9.33 -7.06
N GLN A 109 -4.33 -9.45 -5.92
CA GLN A 109 -3.09 -8.74 -5.64
C GLN A 109 -2.06 -9.11 -6.73
N ARG A 110 -2.32 -8.70 -7.98
CA ARG A 110 -1.33 -8.68 -9.03
C ARG A 110 -0.43 -7.52 -8.66
N VAL A 111 0.79 -7.86 -8.25
CA VAL A 111 1.90 -6.96 -8.49
C VAL A 111 1.82 -6.64 -9.97
N LEU A 112 1.56 -5.37 -10.32
CA LEU A 112 1.64 -4.88 -11.68
C LEU A 112 3.12 -4.91 -12.09
N ARG A 113 3.68 -6.11 -12.27
CA ARG A 113 4.96 -6.30 -12.94
C ARG A 113 4.68 -6.17 -14.43
N ARG A 114 5.32 -5.19 -15.04
CA ARG A 114 5.48 -5.16 -16.50
C ARG A 114 6.21 -6.42 -16.96
#